data_AF-A0A4Y2DAC3-F1
#
_entry.id   AF-A0A4Y2DAC3-F1
#
_cell.length_a   1.000
_cell.length_b   1.000
_cell.length_c   1.000
_cell.angle_alpha   90.00
_cell.angle_beta   90.00
_cell.angle_gamma   90.00
#
_symmetry.space_group_name_H-M   'P 1'
#
loop_
_entity.id
_entity.type
_entity.pdbx_description
1 polymer ?
#
loop_
_entity_poly.entity_id
_entity_poly.type
_entity_poly.pdbx_seq_one_letter_code
_entity_poly.pdbx_strand_id
1 'polypeptide(L)'
;MFSRGEDGYAINLNQVEPGTSNQFNKTVSAMSFYAYRLMVRSTENRLLNYIQLLHQYLVDTYAKIQAELLLFIRLNQKKLRVDEYIHLKEDAIKNDSDPANHGKLVILPSTFTGCPRNMHEYAQDAAFVMEEIHHYSSHTLSIQIAKRWHKM
;
A
#
# COMPACT_ATOMS: atom_id res chain seq x y z
N MET A 1 -13.71 -3.69 -18.62
CA MET A 1 -13.86 -3.92 -20.07
C MET A 1 -13.33 -5.33 -20.36
N PHE A 2 -14.18 -6.28 -20.75
CA PHE A 2 -13.80 -7.67 -21.00
C PHE A 2 -14.07 -8.01 -22.46
N SER A 3 -13.05 -8.45 -23.20
CA SER A 3 -13.12 -8.74 -24.64
C SER A 3 -14.06 -9.90 -25.00
N ARG A 4 -14.52 -10.65 -24.00
CA ARG A 4 -15.41 -11.81 -24.14
C ARG A 4 -16.78 -11.62 -23.48
N GLY A 5 -17.09 -10.43 -22.96
CA GLY A 5 -18.35 -10.19 -22.23
C GLY A 5 -18.48 -10.96 -20.91
N GLU A 6 -17.35 -11.42 -20.36
CA GLU A 6 -17.31 -12.14 -19.08
C GLU A 6 -17.62 -11.21 -17.90
N ASP A 7 -18.19 -11.79 -16.85
CA ASP A 7 -18.35 -11.11 -15.56
C ASP A 7 -16.98 -10.82 -14.92
N GLY A 8 -16.90 -9.66 -14.27
CA GLY A 8 -15.69 -9.20 -13.61
C GLY A 8 -15.42 -9.88 -12.27
N TYR A 9 -14.45 -9.33 -11.54
CA TYR A 9 -14.19 -9.76 -10.17
C TYR A 9 -15.39 -9.44 -9.26
N ALA A 10 -15.76 -10.41 -8.42
CA ALA A 10 -16.71 -10.27 -7.33
C ALA A 10 -16.12 -10.86 -6.05
N ILE A 11 -16.38 -10.22 -4.91
CA ILE A 11 -15.81 -10.55 -3.59
C ILE A 11 -16.15 -12.00 -3.15
N ASN A 12 -17.26 -12.56 -3.66
CA ASN A 12 -17.76 -13.88 -3.30
C ASN A 12 -17.28 -15.00 -4.25
N LEU A 13 -16.24 -14.77 -5.04
CA LEU A 13 -15.66 -15.81 -5.89
C LEU A 13 -14.89 -16.83 -5.04
N ASN A 14 -15.26 -18.10 -5.11
CA ASN A 14 -14.57 -19.17 -4.39
C ASN A 14 -13.31 -19.64 -5.13
N GLN A 15 -12.29 -20.03 -4.37
CA GLN A 15 -11.07 -20.62 -4.94
C GLN A 15 -11.37 -22.06 -5.42
N VAL A 16 -10.91 -22.38 -6.63
CA VAL A 16 -11.04 -23.71 -7.24
C VAL A 16 -9.64 -24.24 -7.57
N GLU A 17 -9.34 -25.47 -7.13
CA GLU A 17 -8.10 -26.16 -7.51
C GLU A 17 -8.24 -26.85 -8.88
N PRO A 18 -7.22 -26.80 -9.74
CA PRO A 18 -7.23 -27.52 -11.00
C PRO A 18 -7.15 -29.03 -10.71
N GLY A 19 -8.24 -29.76 -10.99
CA GLY A 19 -8.30 -31.23 -10.91
C GLY A 19 -9.18 -31.79 -9.78
N THR A 20 -9.63 -30.96 -8.84
CA THR A 20 -10.54 -31.37 -7.76
C THR A 20 -11.78 -30.47 -7.78
N SER A 21 -13.00 -31.02 -7.81
CA SER A 21 -14.24 -30.22 -7.76
C SER A 21 -14.53 -29.60 -6.39
N ASN A 22 -13.60 -29.71 -5.43
CA ASN A 22 -13.80 -29.16 -4.11
C ASN A 22 -13.56 -27.66 -4.15
N GLN A 23 -14.65 -26.90 -4.04
CA GLN A 23 -14.57 -25.49 -3.71
C GLN A 23 -14.09 -25.38 -2.26
N PHE A 24 -12.99 -24.66 -2.02
CA PHE A 24 -12.62 -24.32 -0.65
C PHE A 24 -13.58 -23.24 -0.14
N ASN A 25 -13.82 -23.20 1.17
CA ASN A 25 -14.51 -22.10 1.86
C ASN A 25 -13.72 -20.77 1.83
N LYS A 26 -12.70 -20.65 0.98
CA LYS A 26 -11.81 -19.50 0.87
C LYS A 26 -12.13 -18.73 -0.39
N THR A 27 -12.42 -17.45 -0.22
CA THR A 27 -12.67 -16.52 -1.32
C THR A 27 -11.36 -16.14 -2.02
N VAL A 28 -11.45 -15.88 -3.32
CA VAL A 28 -10.35 -15.39 -4.16
C VAL A 28 -10.20 -13.89 -3.94
N SER A 29 -8.99 -13.44 -3.61
CA SER A 29 -8.67 -12.01 -3.59
C SER A 29 -8.69 -11.42 -5.00
N ALA A 30 -9.08 -10.16 -5.13
CA ALA A 30 -8.99 -9.39 -6.37
C ALA A 30 -7.58 -9.45 -6.96
N MET A 31 -6.54 -9.38 -6.13
CA MET A 31 -5.14 -9.47 -6.57
C MET A 31 -4.86 -10.81 -7.26
N SER A 32 -5.26 -11.92 -6.65
CA SER A 32 -5.05 -13.25 -7.23
C SER A 32 -5.85 -13.44 -8.53
N PHE A 33 -7.07 -12.94 -8.59
CA PHE A 33 -7.92 -12.98 -9.78
C PHE A 33 -7.32 -12.20 -10.95
N TYR A 34 -6.86 -10.97 -10.72
CA TYR A 34 -6.27 -10.14 -11.76
C TYR A 34 -4.87 -10.58 -12.18
N ALA A 35 -4.05 -11.06 -11.23
CA ALA A 35 -2.75 -11.68 -11.54
C ALA A 35 -2.92 -12.90 -12.44
N TYR A 36 -3.90 -13.76 -12.15
CA TYR A 36 -4.23 -14.91 -13.00
C TYR A 36 -4.58 -14.49 -14.43
N ARG A 37 -5.31 -13.39 -14.62
CA ARG A 37 -5.67 -12.87 -15.96
C ARG A 37 -4.51 -12.22 -16.72
N LEU A 38 -3.52 -11.66 -16.01
CA LEU A 38 -2.34 -11.04 -16.61
C LEU A 38 -1.20 -12.03 -16.88
N MET A 39 -1.23 -13.20 -16.24
CA MET A 39 -0.22 -14.24 -16.38
C MET A 39 -0.05 -14.66 -17.85
N VAL A 40 1.18 -14.59 -18.37
CA VAL A 40 1.55 -15.05 -19.72
C VAL A 40 1.34 -16.57 -19.82
N ARG A 41 0.67 -17.03 -20.89
CA ARG A 41 0.35 -18.45 -21.15
C ARG A 41 0.59 -18.79 -22.61
N SER A 42 0.63 -20.09 -22.92
CA SER A 42 0.71 -20.59 -24.31
C SER A 42 -0.54 -20.19 -25.12
N THR A 43 -1.67 -20.02 -24.45
CA THR A 43 -2.89 -19.46 -25.05
C THR A 43 -2.76 -17.96 -25.22
N GLU A 44 -3.22 -17.42 -26.36
CA GLU A 44 -3.16 -15.97 -26.63
C GLU A 44 -3.88 -15.14 -25.56
N ASN A 45 -3.11 -14.35 -24.82
CA ASN A 45 -3.64 -13.29 -23.97
C ASN A 45 -3.77 -12.00 -24.78
N ARG A 46 -4.90 -11.86 -25.46
CA ARG A 46 -5.18 -10.70 -26.34
C ARG A 46 -5.08 -9.34 -25.62
N LEU A 47 -5.25 -9.30 -24.30
CA LEU A 47 -5.04 -8.09 -23.48
C LEU A 47 -3.60 -7.58 -23.50
N LEU A 48 -2.60 -8.47 -23.58
CA LEU A 48 -1.18 -8.10 -23.57
C LEU A 48 -0.72 -7.54 -24.92
N ASN A 49 -1.46 -7.81 -26.00
CA ASN A 49 -1.09 -7.39 -27.36
C ASN A 49 -1.47 -5.93 -27.67
N TYR A 50 -2.33 -5.31 -26.87
CA TYR A 50 -2.80 -3.94 -27.09
C TYR A 50 -2.41 -3.02 -25.92
N ILE A 51 -1.40 -2.17 -26.11
CA ILE A 51 -0.81 -1.32 -25.06
C ILE A 51 -1.83 -0.37 -24.42
N GLN A 52 -2.63 0.33 -25.21
CA GLN A 52 -3.62 1.30 -24.68
C GLN A 52 -4.68 0.61 -23.83
N LEU A 53 -5.21 -0.52 -24.30
CA LEU A 53 -6.21 -1.30 -23.59
C LEU A 53 -5.62 -1.91 -22.31
N LEU A 54 -4.36 -2.35 -22.37
CA LEU A 54 -3.64 -2.88 -21.22
C LEU A 54 -3.48 -1.82 -20.13
N HIS A 55 -3.10 -0.59 -20.47
CA HIS A 55 -2.96 0.49 -19.48
C HIS A 55 -4.29 0.81 -18.80
N GLN A 56 -5.38 0.96 -19.57
CA GLN A 56 -6.70 1.21 -19.00
C GLN A 56 -7.16 0.06 -18.09
N TYR A 57 -6.89 -1.18 -18.50
CA TYR A 57 -7.16 -2.36 -17.69
C TYR A 57 -6.34 -2.38 -16.39
N LEU A 58 -5.04 -2.11 -16.46
CA LEU A 58 -4.17 -2.06 -15.27
C LEU A 58 -4.63 -1.01 -14.26
N VAL A 59 -5.00 0.18 -14.72
CA VAL A 59 -5.51 1.24 -13.84
C VAL A 59 -6.83 0.85 -13.17
N ASP A 60 -7.79 0.31 -13.94
CA ASP A 60 -9.09 -0.15 -13.41
C ASP A 60 -8.93 -1.31 -12.41
N THR A 61 -8.09 -2.30 -12.73
CA THR A 61 -7.81 -3.43 -11.83
C THR A 61 -7.09 -3.00 -10.56
N TYR A 62 -6.14 -2.05 -10.65
CA TYR A 62 -5.46 -1.50 -9.49
C TYR A 62 -6.44 -0.81 -8.54
N ALA A 63 -7.36 0.02 -9.07
CA ALA A 63 -8.38 0.67 -8.25
C ALA A 63 -9.27 -0.35 -7.51
N LYS A 64 -9.63 -1.46 -8.16
CA LYS A 64 -10.42 -2.54 -7.54
C LYS A 64 -9.66 -3.28 -6.44
N ILE A 65 -8.37 -3.58 -6.67
CA ILE A 65 -7.51 -4.19 -5.66
C ILE A 65 -7.37 -3.26 -4.45
N GLN A 66 -7.14 -1.96 -4.68
CA GLN A 66 -7.05 -0.97 -3.60
C GLN A 66 -8.37 -0.83 -2.83
N ALA A 67 -9.52 -0.88 -3.51
CA ALA A 67 -10.82 -0.86 -2.84
C ALA A 67 -11.01 -2.08 -1.92
N GLU A 68 -10.63 -3.28 -2.36
CA GLU A 68 -10.67 -4.50 -1.53
C GLU A 68 -9.75 -4.36 -0.31
N LEU A 69 -8.52 -3.86 -0.49
CA LEU A 69 -7.57 -3.62 0.60
C LEU A 69 -8.08 -2.61 1.63
N LEU A 70 -8.66 -1.49 1.17
CA LEU A 70 -9.24 -0.48 2.05
C LEU A 70 -10.43 -1.04 2.85
N LEU A 71 -11.28 -1.85 2.21
CA LEU A 71 -12.37 -2.54 2.90
C LEU A 71 -11.82 -3.51 3.96
N PHE A 72 -10.79 -4.28 3.61
CA PHE A 72 -10.13 -5.18 4.56
C PHE A 72 -9.58 -4.43 5.77
N ILE A 73 -8.87 -3.31 5.55
CA ILE A 73 -8.33 -2.45 6.61
C ILE A 73 -9.47 -1.93 7.50
N ARG A 74 -10.56 -1.43 6.91
CA ARG A 74 -11.72 -0.89 7.63
C ARG A 74 -12.44 -1.93 8.50
N LEU A 75 -12.51 -3.17 8.03
CA LEU A 75 -13.18 -4.27 8.74
C LEU A 75 -12.28 -4.92 9.81
N ASN A 76 -10.97 -4.93 9.60
CA ASN A 76 -10.02 -5.67 10.45
C ASN A 76 -9.16 -4.76 11.37
N GLN A 77 -9.56 -3.50 11.60
CA GLN A 77 -8.83 -2.54 12.46
C GLN A 77 -8.39 -3.14 13.82
N LYS A 78 -9.25 -3.90 14.50
CA LYS A 78 -8.93 -4.55 15.78
C LYS A 78 -7.81 -5.59 15.65
N LYS A 79 -7.81 -6.38 14.57
CA LYS A 79 -6.77 -7.40 14.32
C LYS A 79 -5.44 -6.78 13.94
N LEU A 80 -5.48 -5.62 13.27
CA LEU A 80 -4.31 -4.83 12.90
C LEU A 80 -3.73 -4.03 14.08
N ARG A 81 -4.25 -4.26 15.32
CA ARG A 81 -3.85 -3.56 16.54
C ARG A 81 -3.87 -2.04 16.40
N VAL A 82 -4.86 -1.53 15.67
CA VAL A 82 -4.98 -0.09 15.43
C VAL A 82 -5.15 0.70 16.74
N ASP A 83 -5.66 0.03 17.76
CA ASP A 83 -5.82 0.59 19.11
C ASP A 83 -4.48 0.98 19.76
N GLU A 84 -3.32 0.44 19.32
CA GLU A 84 -2.00 0.87 19.77
C GLU A 84 -1.62 2.27 19.22
N TYR A 85 -2.30 2.77 18.18
CA TYR A 85 -2.09 4.10 17.62
C TYR A 85 -2.88 5.19 18.35
N ILE A 86 -2.85 5.16 19.68
CA ILE A 86 -3.64 6.04 20.57
C ILE A 86 -3.39 7.52 20.24
N HIS A 87 -2.13 7.92 20.16
CA HIS A 87 -1.74 9.32 19.87
C HIS A 87 -2.31 9.81 18.53
N LEU A 88 -2.28 8.98 17.49
CA LEU A 88 -2.80 9.33 16.17
C LEU A 88 -4.33 9.44 16.17
N LYS A 89 -5.00 8.59 16.94
CA LYS A 89 -6.46 8.65 17.12
C LYS A 89 -6.85 9.93 17.86
N GLU A 90 -6.12 10.30 18.90
CA GLU A 90 -6.36 11.54 19.65
C GLU A 90 -6.08 12.78 18.80
N ASP A 91 -5.02 12.80 18.01
CA ASP A 91 -4.70 13.92 17.12
C ASP A 91 -5.75 14.09 16.02
N ALA A 92 -6.29 12.99 15.47
CA ALA A 92 -7.39 13.03 14.53
C ALA A 92 -8.67 13.61 15.17
N ILE A 93 -8.98 13.20 16.41
CA ILE A 93 -10.16 13.68 17.16
C ILE A 93 -10.00 15.16 17.57
N LYS A 94 -8.79 15.62 17.91
CA LYS A 94 -8.54 17.01 18.30
C LYS A 94 -8.59 17.98 17.12
N ASN A 95 -8.19 17.53 15.92
CA ASN A 95 -8.20 18.36 14.71
C ASN A 95 -9.58 18.41 14.02
N ASP A 96 -10.46 17.46 14.28
CA ASP A 96 -11.82 17.41 13.71
C ASP A 96 -12.86 17.79 14.78
N SER A 97 -13.25 19.07 14.78
CA SER A 97 -13.89 19.75 15.92
C SER A 97 -15.40 19.46 16.08
N ASP A 98 -15.97 18.49 15.35
CA ASP A 98 -17.42 18.25 15.34
C ASP A 98 -17.84 16.81 15.68
N PRO A 99 -18.12 16.50 16.96
CA PRO A 99 -18.48 15.16 17.43
C PRO A 99 -19.77 14.59 16.83
N ALA A 100 -20.58 15.40 16.15
CA ALA A 100 -21.82 14.98 15.48
C ALA A 100 -21.60 14.46 14.04
N ASN A 101 -20.45 14.73 13.42
CA ASN A 101 -20.15 14.37 12.03
C ASN A 101 -19.34 13.07 11.87
N HIS A 102 -19.13 12.34 12.96
CA HIS A 102 -18.19 11.22 12.97
C HIS A 102 -18.74 9.98 12.23
N GLY A 103 -18.29 9.80 10.99
CA GLY A 103 -18.16 8.47 10.41
C GLY A 103 -17.22 7.59 11.26
N LYS A 104 -17.26 6.26 11.07
CA LYS A 104 -16.31 5.35 11.73
C LYS A 104 -14.88 5.72 11.32
N LEU A 105 -14.07 6.22 12.26
CA LEU A 105 -12.65 6.50 12.05
C LEU A 105 -11.90 5.20 11.65
N VAL A 106 -11.16 5.27 10.55
CA VAL A 106 -10.32 4.17 10.05
C VAL A 106 -8.91 4.69 9.90
N ILE A 107 -7.96 4.06 10.61
CA ILE A 107 -6.56 4.45 10.54
C ILE A 107 -5.87 3.62 9.45
N LEU A 108 -5.35 4.29 8.41
CA LEU A 108 -4.69 3.67 7.26
C LEU A 108 -3.22 3.38 7.53
N PRO A 109 -2.68 2.17 7.28
CA PRO A 109 -1.25 1.85 7.44
C PRO A 109 -0.33 2.86 6.73
N SER A 110 0.91 3.01 7.20
CA SER A 110 1.89 3.91 6.56
C SER A 110 2.32 3.45 5.16
N THR A 111 2.12 2.17 4.85
CA THR A 111 2.31 1.61 3.50
C THR A 111 1.33 2.17 2.46
N PHE A 112 0.23 2.81 2.89
CA PHE A 112 -0.71 3.44 1.96
C PHE A 112 -0.18 4.80 1.49
N THR A 113 0.23 4.89 0.23
CA THR A 113 0.80 6.11 -0.35
C THR A 113 -0.13 7.31 -0.21
N GLY A 114 0.40 8.44 0.26
CA GLY A 114 -0.35 9.67 0.44
C GLY A 114 -1.26 9.72 1.67
N CYS A 115 -1.29 8.67 2.51
CA CYS A 115 -1.92 8.80 3.82
C CYS A 115 -1.05 9.67 4.74
N PRO A 116 -1.63 10.30 5.78
CA PRO A 116 -0.87 11.10 6.74
C PRO A 116 0.31 10.36 7.37
N ARG A 117 0.17 9.05 7.62
CA ARG A 117 1.25 8.22 8.17
C ARG A 117 2.39 8.00 7.19
N ASN A 118 2.08 7.73 5.92
CA ASN A 118 3.07 7.56 4.87
C ASN A 118 3.93 8.81 4.75
N MET A 119 3.30 9.99 4.74
CA MET A 119 3.99 11.27 4.66
C MET A 119 4.82 11.55 5.92
N HIS A 120 4.31 11.20 7.10
CA HIS A 120 5.04 11.36 8.35
C HIS A 120 6.29 10.50 8.43
N GLU A 121 6.19 9.22 8.03
CA GLU A 121 7.33 8.29 7.96
C GLU A 121 8.40 8.81 6.99
N TYR A 122 8.00 9.22 5.78
CA TYR A 122 8.94 9.83 4.83
C TYR A 122 9.61 11.11 5.36
N ALA A 123 8.88 11.94 6.11
CA ALA A 123 9.43 13.14 6.72
C ALA A 123 10.46 12.81 7.81
N GLN A 124 10.19 11.79 8.64
CA GLN A 124 11.11 11.31 9.66
C GLN A 124 12.36 10.68 9.04
N ASP A 125 12.21 9.84 8.01
CA ASP A 125 13.32 9.23 7.29
C ASP A 125 14.20 10.29 6.64
N ALA A 126 13.60 11.31 6.02
CA ALA A 126 14.34 12.41 5.45
C ALA A 126 15.11 13.21 6.52
N ALA A 127 14.48 13.49 7.67
CA ALA A 127 15.13 14.18 8.78
C ALA A 127 16.32 13.37 9.34
N PHE A 128 16.14 12.05 9.50
CA PHE A 128 17.17 11.13 9.94
C PHE A 128 18.37 11.12 8.98
N VAL A 129 18.13 10.99 7.67
CA VAL A 129 19.18 11.03 6.65
C VAL A 129 19.94 12.36 6.68
N MET A 130 19.25 13.49 6.87
CA MET A 130 19.89 14.81 6.94
C MET A 130 20.74 14.97 8.20
N GLU A 131 20.29 14.47 9.35
CA GLU A 131 21.05 14.47 10.59
C GLU A 131 22.32 13.62 10.46
N GLU A 132 22.20 12.44 9.85
CA GLU A 132 23.32 11.53 9.64
C GLU A 132 24.39 12.14 8.71
N ILE A 133 23.97 12.77 7.60
CA ILE A 133 24.87 13.51 6.71
C ILE A 133 25.58 14.65 7.46
N HIS A 134 24.86 15.39 8.30
CA HIS A 134 25.44 16.49 9.08
C HIS A 134 26.45 15.99 10.11
N HIS A 135 26.18 14.85 10.76
CA HIS A 135 27.08 14.21 11.70
C HIS A 135 28.39 13.75 11.02
N TYR A 136 28.29 13.09 9.86
CA TYR A 136 29.45 12.67 9.08
C TYR A 136 30.27 13.85 8.55
N SER A 137 29.62 14.92 8.09
CA SER A 137 30.31 16.14 7.68
C SER A 137 31.06 16.81 8.84
N SER A 138 30.44 16.84 10.03
CA SER A 138 31.07 17.40 11.23
C SER A 138 32.27 16.58 11.70
N HIS A 139 32.19 15.25 11.63
CA HIS A 139 33.30 14.35 11.98
C HIS A 139 34.46 14.37 10.97
N THR A 140 34.17 14.50 9.67
CA THR A 140 35.23 14.62 8.65
C THR A 140 35.98 15.94 8.76
N LEU A 141 35.26 17.04 8.97
CA LEU A 141 35.85 18.36 9.21
C LEU A 141 36.70 18.39 10.48
N SER A 142 36.25 17.80 11.59
CA SER A 142 37.03 17.76 12.84
C SER A 142 38.33 16.95 12.70
N ILE A 143 38.31 15.84 11.97
CA ILE A 143 39.51 15.03 11.67
C ILE A 143 40.49 15.79 10.77
N GLN A 144 40.00 16.51 9.75
CA GLN A 144 40.85 17.33 8.87
C GLN A 144 41.50 18.50 9.61
N ILE A 145 40.74 19.17 10.47
CA ILE A 145 41.25 20.23 11.33
C ILE A 145 42.33 19.66 12.26
N ALA A 146 42.06 18.58 13.01
CA ALA A 146 43.02 17.95 13.91
C ALA A 146 44.32 17.52 13.21
N LYS A 147 44.24 16.93 12.01
CA LYS A 147 45.42 16.59 11.18
C LYS A 147 46.22 17.82 10.75
N ARG A 148 45.56 18.96 10.52
CA ARG A 148 46.20 20.22 10.12
C ARG A 148 46.91 20.89 11.30
N TRP A 149 46.37 20.80 12.51
CA TRP A 149 47.02 21.32 13.73
C TRP A 149 48.29 20.54 14.11
N HIS A 150 48.35 19.23 13.87
CA HIS A 150 49.54 18.43 14.20
C HIS A 150 50.72 18.63 13.23
N LYS A 151 50.51 19.35 12.11
CA LYS A 151 51.50 19.57 11.06
C LYS A 151 52.10 20.99 11.07
N MET A 152 51.65 21.85 11.99
CA MET A 152 52.24 23.15 12.32
C MET A 152 53.07 23.02 13.59
#